data_AF-A0A3D1PIK3-F1
#
_entry.id   AF-A0A3D1PIK3-F1
#
_cell.length_a   1.000
_cell.length_b   1.000
_cell.length_c   1.000
_cell.angle_alpha   90.00
_cell.angle_beta   90.00
_cell.angle_gamma   90.00
#
_symmetry.space_group_name_H-M   'P 1'
#
loop_
_entity.id
_entity.type
_entity.pdbx_description
1 polymer ?
#
loop_
_entity_poly.entity_id
_entity_poly.type
_entity_poly.pdbx_seq_one_letter_code
_entity_poly.pdbx_strand_id
1 'polypeptide(L)'
;MVNRFVYDTAGLPIEEQAAEMISSAPAICNIEEAQEIIYSFFIDIVKQWTPEAVLQEFRHIFIQDNDSLSSNPVQAIYEIVFANKQEDFHYTIKRVCYIVVNNWVAKRKNNYIQKLIEILNDPLVRRRSLSPMIDRLRKWIQIFLESKDYQELELYAQTKVQDRSRLSNRCTSILLSTQYNDPANPIEQREAAKNRALQLKCRFKFDLAMYMTRFESATTTNSLCQNPTEVGDEVLRIIKIIVAKR
;
A
#
# COMPACT_ATOMS: atom_id res chain seq x y z
N MET A 1 38.86 -35.13 -14.14
CA MET A 1 39.93 -34.12 -13.97
C MET A 1 40.06 -33.85 -12.48
N VAL A 2 41.18 -34.25 -11.89
CA VAL A 2 41.43 -34.23 -10.44
C VAL A 2 42.10 -32.91 -10.10
N ASN A 3 41.47 -32.05 -9.30
CA ASN A 3 42.12 -30.85 -8.77
C ASN A 3 43.19 -31.27 -7.76
N ARG A 4 44.46 -31.09 -8.14
CA ARG A 4 45.62 -31.23 -7.25
C ARG A 4 45.78 -29.92 -6.48
N PHE A 5 45.50 -29.95 -5.18
CA PHE A 5 45.90 -28.88 -4.27
C PHE A 5 47.42 -28.99 -4.03
N VAL A 6 48.14 -27.89 -4.25
CA VAL A 6 49.56 -27.76 -3.92
C VAL A 6 49.61 -27.02 -2.58
N TYR A 7 50.15 -27.67 -1.55
CA TYR A 7 50.37 -27.09 -0.22
C TYR A 7 51.86 -26.77 -0.06
N ASP A 8 52.18 -25.64 0.59
CA ASP A 8 53.55 -25.37 1.04
C ASP A 8 53.92 -26.28 2.23
N THR A 9 55.22 -26.45 2.47
CA THR A 9 55.89 -27.24 3.51
C THR A 9 55.47 -26.95 4.96
N ALA A 10 54.62 -25.95 5.20
CA ALA A 10 54.01 -25.65 6.50
C ALA A 10 52.50 -25.94 6.60
N GLY A 11 51.86 -26.48 5.55
CA GLY A 11 50.44 -26.87 5.58
C GLY A 11 49.44 -25.71 5.66
N LEU A 12 49.87 -24.48 5.38
CA LEU A 12 49.00 -23.30 5.27
C LEU A 12 48.68 -23.00 3.79
N PRO A 13 47.46 -22.58 3.46
CA PRO A 13 47.10 -22.15 2.10
C PRO A 13 47.93 -20.92 1.70
N ILE A 14 48.44 -20.92 0.46
CA ILE A 14 49.15 -19.77 -0.13
C ILE A 14 48.20 -18.55 -0.10
N GLU A 15 48.67 -17.42 0.45
CA GLU A 15 47.87 -16.20 0.71
C GLU A 15 47.16 -15.63 -0.55
N GLU A 16 47.62 -15.97 -1.76
CA GLU A 16 46.93 -15.60 -3.01
C GLU A 16 45.58 -16.31 -3.21
N GLN A 17 45.35 -17.49 -2.61
CA GLN A 17 44.08 -18.22 -2.74
C GLN A 17 43.05 -17.85 -1.67
N ALA A 18 43.45 -17.18 -0.58
CA ALA A 18 42.51 -16.60 0.38
C ALA A 18 41.83 -15.33 -0.17
N ALA A 19 42.53 -14.58 -1.04
CA ALA A 19 42.01 -13.39 -1.68
C ALA A 19 40.96 -13.70 -2.77
N GLU A 20 41.05 -14.84 -3.45
CA GLU A 20 40.04 -15.26 -4.45
C GLU A 20 38.81 -15.93 -3.83
N MET A 21 38.88 -16.47 -2.60
CA MET A 21 37.71 -17.05 -1.91
C MET A 21 36.80 -16.03 -1.21
N ILE A 22 37.25 -14.78 -1.04
CA ILE A 22 36.40 -13.68 -0.54
C ILE A 22 35.71 -12.94 -1.71
N SER A 23 36.06 -13.27 -2.96
CA SER A 23 35.49 -12.67 -4.18
C SER A 23 34.34 -13.51 -4.78
N SER A 24 33.41 -13.99 -3.95
CA SER A 24 32.13 -14.54 -4.41
C SER A 24 30.91 -13.95 -3.71
N ALA A 25 31.08 -12.85 -3.00
CA ALA A 25 29.95 -12.00 -2.62
C ALA A 25 29.71 -11.02 -3.79
N PRO A 26 28.54 -10.99 -4.43
CA PRO A 26 28.19 -9.87 -5.29
C PRO A 26 27.97 -8.65 -4.40
N ALA A 27 29.07 -8.01 -4.01
CA ALA A 27 29.06 -6.68 -3.45
C ALA A 27 28.81 -5.71 -4.61
N ILE A 28 27.52 -5.46 -4.86
CA ILE A 28 26.85 -4.21 -5.29
C ILE A 28 25.41 -4.66 -5.53
N CYS A 29 24.57 -4.67 -4.48
CA CYS A 29 23.14 -4.91 -4.68
C CYS A 29 22.49 -3.57 -4.97
N ASN A 30 21.94 -3.42 -6.18
CA ASN A 30 21.20 -2.22 -6.55
C ASN A 30 19.95 -2.13 -5.65
N ILE A 31 19.81 -1.03 -4.90
CA ILE A 31 18.64 -0.80 -4.01
C ILE A 31 17.35 -0.90 -4.83
N GLU A 32 17.39 -0.47 -6.09
CA GLU A 32 16.26 -0.55 -7.02
C GLU A 32 15.88 -2.00 -7.34
N GLU A 33 16.87 -2.90 -7.48
CA GLU A 33 16.63 -4.33 -7.69
C GLU A 33 16.02 -4.98 -6.45
N ALA A 34 16.55 -4.66 -5.26
CA ALA A 34 15.98 -5.13 -3.99
C ALA A 34 14.52 -4.67 -3.83
N GLN A 35 14.25 -3.41 -4.13
CA GLN A 35 12.89 -2.86 -4.14
C GLN A 35 11.98 -3.58 -5.14
N GLU A 36 12.44 -3.84 -6.37
CA GLU A 36 11.65 -4.51 -7.40
C GLU A 36 11.34 -5.97 -7.03
N ILE A 37 12.29 -6.68 -6.41
CA ILE A 37 12.08 -8.02 -5.86
C ILE A 37 10.94 -8.00 -4.83
N ILE A 38 10.94 -7.01 -3.93
CA ILE A 38 9.89 -6.87 -2.91
C ILE A 38 8.55 -6.55 -3.57
N TYR A 39 8.51 -5.59 -4.50
CA TYR A 39 7.26 -5.17 -5.14
C TYR A 39 6.63 -6.27 -5.98
N SER A 40 7.42 -6.93 -6.83
CA SER A 40 6.97 -8.04 -7.67
C SER A 40 6.41 -9.19 -6.81
N PHE A 41 7.11 -9.55 -5.74
CA PHE A 41 6.65 -10.55 -4.78
C PHE A 41 5.26 -10.19 -4.21
N PHE A 42 5.09 -8.97 -3.69
CA PHE A 42 3.81 -8.54 -3.13
C PHE A 42 2.70 -8.47 -4.18
N ILE A 43 3.01 -8.04 -5.42
CA ILE A 43 2.06 -8.03 -6.55
C ILE A 43 1.58 -9.44 -6.89
N ASP A 44 2.45 -10.44 -6.81
CA ASP A 44 2.11 -11.82 -7.15
C ASP A 44 1.30 -12.50 -6.06
N ILE A 45 1.71 -12.38 -4.79
CA ILE A 45 0.98 -13.02 -3.68
C ILE A 45 -0.42 -12.42 -3.50
N VAL A 46 -0.62 -11.10 -3.71
CA VAL A 46 -1.97 -10.50 -3.58
C VAL A 46 -2.93 -10.95 -4.68
N LYS A 47 -2.40 -11.42 -5.81
CA LYS A 47 -3.21 -12.00 -6.90
C LYS A 47 -3.56 -13.45 -6.63
N GLN A 48 -2.59 -14.24 -6.18
CA GLN A 48 -2.69 -15.71 -6.12
C GLN A 48 -3.15 -16.24 -4.76
N TRP A 49 -2.74 -15.61 -3.66
CA TRP A 49 -2.91 -16.16 -2.31
C TRP A 49 -4.15 -15.61 -1.59
N THR A 50 -4.51 -16.25 -0.49
CA THR A 50 -5.55 -15.75 0.41
C THR A 50 -5.05 -14.51 1.17
N PRO A 51 -5.92 -13.55 1.52
CA PRO A 51 -5.53 -12.37 2.29
C PRO A 51 -4.85 -12.72 3.62
N GLU A 52 -5.28 -13.79 4.28
CA GLU A 52 -4.67 -14.31 5.51
C GLU A 52 -3.20 -14.70 5.29
N ALA A 53 -2.92 -15.45 4.21
CA ALA A 53 -1.56 -15.85 3.87
C ALA A 53 -0.68 -14.63 3.54
N VAL A 54 -1.23 -13.65 2.81
CA VAL A 54 -0.52 -12.41 2.50
C VAL A 54 -0.21 -11.61 3.77
N LEU A 55 -1.13 -11.52 4.74
CA LEU A 55 -0.89 -10.86 6.02
C LEU A 55 0.20 -11.58 6.84
N GLN A 56 0.20 -12.91 6.79
CA GLN A 56 1.22 -13.72 7.46
C GLN A 56 2.61 -13.48 6.86
N GLU A 57 2.72 -13.47 5.53
CA GLU A 57 3.99 -13.14 4.86
C GLU A 57 4.43 -11.70 5.09
N PHE A 58 3.50 -10.75 5.07
CA PHE A 58 3.81 -9.36 5.40
C PHE A 58 4.39 -9.26 6.82
N ARG A 59 3.77 -9.95 7.79
CA ARG A 59 4.28 -10.02 9.16
C ARG A 59 5.63 -10.73 9.21
N HIS A 60 5.85 -11.79 8.43
CA HIS A 60 7.12 -12.50 8.35
C HIS A 60 8.26 -11.60 7.86
N ILE A 61 8.04 -10.87 6.77
CA ILE A 61 9.05 -10.04 6.11
C ILE A 61 9.40 -8.80 6.94
N PHE A 62 8.41 -8.13 7.53
CA PHE A 62 8.62 -6.83 8.18
C PHE A 62 8.70 -6.88 9.71
N ILE A 63 8.15 -7.88 10.38
CA ILE A 63 7.90 -7.83 11.84
C ILE A 63 8.50 -9.02 12.60
N GLN A 64 8.39 -10.24 12.08
CA GLN A 64 8.83 -11.45 12.78
C GLN A 64 10.34 -11.68 12.66
N ASP A 65 10.85 -12.28 13.74
CA ASP A 65 12.26 -12.51 14.05
C ASP A 65 12.62 -13.98 13.80
N ASN A 66 12.19 -14.53 12.66
CA ASN A 66 12.55 -15.90 12.30
C ASN A 66 13.77 -15.86 11.38
N ASP A 67 14.89 -16.39 11.87
CA ASP A 67 16.21 -16.48 11.24
C ASP A 67 16.26 -17.20 9.87
N SER A 68 15.12 -17.59 9.30
CA SER A 68 15.07 -18.18 7.97
C SER A 68 15.22 -17.10 6.90
N LEU A 69 16.47 -16.76 6.56
CA LEU A 69 16.87 -15.98 5.36
C LEU A 69 16.51 -16.67 4.02
N SER A 70 15.60 -17.65 4.03
CA SER A 70 15.34 -18.51 2.88
C SER A 70 14.44 -17.88 1.81
N SER A 71 13.82 -16.73 2.09
CA SER A 71 12.99 -16.03 1.10
C SER A 71 13.72 -14.81 0.54
N ASN A 72 13.76 -14.73 -0.80
CA ASN A 72 14.31 -13.61 -1.55
C ASN A 72 13.81 -12.22 -1.07
N PRO A 73 12.50 -12.00 -0.77
CA PRO A 73 12.04 -10.69 -0.26
C PRO A 73 12.57 -10.34 1.14
N VAL A 74 12.82 -11.31 2.03
CA VAL A 74 13.43 -11.05 3.34
C VAL A 74 14.88 -10.59 3.16
N GLN A 75 15.62 -11.26 2.29
CA GLN A 75 16.99 -10.86 1.96
C GLN A 75 17.05 -9.45 1.37
N ALA A 76 16.17 -9.13 0.42
CA ALA A 76 16.10 -7.80 -0.20
C ALA A 76 15.80 -6.68 0.82
N ILE A 77 14.90 -6.91 1.78
CA ILE A 77 14.66 -5.95 2.87
C ILE A 77 15.91 -5.76 3.71
N TYR A 78 16.59 -6.86 4.03
CA TYR A 78 17.81 -6.83 4.81
C TYR A 78 18.96 -6.13 4.09
N GLU A 79 19.06 -6.23 2.78
CA GLU A 79 20.03 -5.46 1.97
C GLU A 79 19.77 -3.95 2.08
N ILE A 80 18.51 -3.50 2.03
CA ILE A 80 18.14 -2.08 2.20
C ILE A 80 18.50 -1.60 3.62
N VAL A 81 18.19 -2.40 4.64
CA VAL A 81 18.48 -2.08 6.05
C VAL A 81 19.98 -2.06 6.33
N PHE A 82 20.73 -2.99 5.72
CA PHE A 82 22.18 -3.07 5.83
C PHE A 82 22.86 -1.87 5.15
N ALA A 83 22.40 -1.49 3.95
CA ALA A 83 22.84 -0.30 3.22
C ALA A 83 22.52 1.02 3.96
N ASN A 84 21.78 0.96 5.07
CA ASN A 84 21.39 2.10 5.92
C ASN A 84 20.60 3.17 5.16
N LYS A 85 19.77 2.73 4.22
CA LYS A 85 18.93 3.59 3.37
C LYS A 85 17.52 3.70 3.93
N GLN A 86 17.36 4.52 4.97
CA GLN A 86 16.10 4.67 5.69
C GLN A 86 14.97 5.21 4.79
N GLU A 87 15.25 6.19 3.94
CA GLU A 87 14.25 6.78 3.04
C GLU A 87 13.77 5.75 2.01
N ASP A 88 14.70 4.99 1.41
CA ASP A 88 14.35 3.93 0.47
C ASP A 88 13.49 2.85 1.12
N PHE A 89 13.80 2.47 2.36
CA PHE A 89 12.94 1.57 3.14
C PHE A 89 11.54 2.17 3.37
N HIS A 90 11.47 3.45 3.73
CA HIS A 90 10.20 4.15 3.97
C HIS A 90 9.32 4.16 2.71
N TYR A 91 9.88 4.48 1.53
CA TYR A 91 9.17 4.39 0.26
C TYR A 91 8.75 2.95 -0.07
N THR A 92 9.59 1.97 0.27
CA THR A 92 9.32 0.56 0.03
C THR A 92 8.12 0.08 0.84
N ILE A 93 8.11 0.29 2.15
CA ILE A 93 7.00 -0.13 3.01
C ILE A 93 5.71 0.62 2.65
N LYS A 94 5.80 1.92 2.32
CA LYS A 94 4.67 2.70 1.81
C LYS A 94 4.08 2.04 0.57
N ARG A 95 4.89 1.77 -0.45
CA ARG A 95 4.44 1.19 -1.72
C ARG A 95 3.85 -0.21 -1.54
N VAL A 96 4.47 -1.06 -0.72
CA VAL A 96 3.94 -2.39 -0.38
C VAL A 96 2.56 -2.29 0.27
N CYS A 97 2.40 -1.41 1.26
CA CYS A 97 1.09 -1.16 1.88
C CYS A 97 0.04 -0.75 0.84
N TYR A 98 0.36 0.15 -0.08
CA TYR A 98 -0.57 0.53 -1.15
C TYR A 98 -0.89 -0.61 -2.13
N ILE A 99 0.08 -1.46 -2.50
CA ILE A 99 -0.15 -2.64 -3.36
C ILE A 99 -1.20 -3.54 -2.70
N VAL A 100 -1.00 -3.86 -1.42
CA VAL A 100 -1.87 -4.76 -0.65
C VAL A 100 -3.26 -4.15 -0.46
N VAL A 101 -3.33 -2.90 0.01
CA VAL A 101 -4.60 -2.20 0.25
C VAL A 101 -5.39 -2.04 -1.04
N ASN A 102 -4.76 -1.61 -2.14
CA ASN A 102 -5.46 -1.41 -3.41
C ASN A 102 -6.03 -2.72 -3.97
N ASN A 103 -5.29 -3.83 -3.84
CA ASN A 103 -5.79 -5.14 -4.24
C ASN A 103 -7.04 -5.55 -3.45
N TRP A 104 -7.02 -5.35 -2.14
CA TRP A 104 -8.13 -5.73 -1.26
C TRP A 104 -9.33 -4.80 -1.35
N VAL A 105 -9.11 -3.50 -1.57
CA VAL A 105 -10.20 -2.55 -1.89
C VAL A 105 -10.92 -2.98 -3.17
N ALA A 106 -10.18 -3.36 -4.22
CA ALA A 106 -10.77 -3.85 -5.46
C ALA A 106 -11.61 -5.12 -5.25
N LYS A 107 -11.16 -6.03 -4.36
CA LYS A 107 -11.86 -7.27 -4.00
C LYS A 107 -12.89 -7.11 -2.86
N ARG A 108 -13.18 -5.88 -2.39
CA ARG A 108 -14.09 -5.56 -1.27
C ARG A 108 -13.75 -6.27 0.06
N LYS A 109 -12.46 -6.51 0.30
CA LYS A 109 -11.93 -7.24 1.46
C LYS A 109 -11.53 -6.29 2.61
N ASN A 110 -12.46 -5.46 3.04
CA ASN A 110 -12.23 -4.35 3.97
C ASN A 110 -11.70 -4.79 5.36
N ASN A 111 -12.15 -5.93 5.87
CA ASN A 111 -11.73 -6.45 7.17
C ASN A 111 -10.21 -6.76 7.22
N TYR A 112 -9.60 -7.12 6.09
CA TYR A 112 -8.17 -7.43 6.02
C TYR A 112 -7.29 -6.19 5.97
N ILE A 113 -7.84 -5.08 5.48
CA ILE A 113 -7.17 -3.77 5.53
C ILE A 113 -7.02 -3.33 6.98
N GLN A 114 -8.05 -3.53 7.81
CA GLN A 114 -7.99 -3.25 9.25
C GLN A 114 -6.94 -4.14 9.93
N LYS A 115 -6.91 -5.44 9.62
CA LYS A 115 -5.89 -6.36 10.14
C LYS A 115 -4.46 -5.97 9.76
N LEU A 116 -4.24 -5.42 8.56
CA LEU A 116 -2.93 -4.91 8.16
C LEU A 116 -2.48 -3.74 9.05
N ILE A 117 -3.40 -2.81 9.35
CA ILE A 117 -3.15 -1.67 10.25
C ILE A 117 -2.86 -2.17 11.67
N GLU A 118 -3.59 -3.20 12.14
CA GLU A 118 -3.34 -3.84 13.44
C GLU A 118 -1.95 -4.50 13.49
N ILE A 119 -1.54 -5.18 12.41
CA ILE A 119 -0.22 -5.80 12.29
C ILE A 119 0.90 -4.74 12.31
N LEU A 120 0.73 -3.64 11.59
CA LEU A 120 1.69 -2.53 11.60
C LEU A 120 1.83 -1.89 12.98
N ASN A 121 0.74 -1.81 13.75
CA ASN A 121 0.73 -1.33 15.13
C ASN A 121 1.07 -2.40 16.18
N ASP A 122 1.54 -3.58 15.79
CA ASP A 122 1.80 -4.69 16.71
C ASP A 122 2.86 -4.27 17.77
N PRO A 123 2.61 -4.53 19.07
CA PRO A 123 3.57 -4.28 20.14
C PRO A 123 4.97 -4.86 19.89
N LEU A 124 5.10 -5.93 19.10
CA LEU A 124 6.39 -6.50 18.69
C LEU A 124 7.30 -5.50 17.98
N VAL A 125 6.72 -4.57 17.20
CA VAL A 125 7.46 -3.48 16.53
C VAL A 125 8.13 -2.56 17.55
N ARG A 126 7.60 -2.47 18.78
CA ARG A 126 8.16 -1.65 19.87
C ARG A 126 9.11 -2.41 20.78
N ARG A 127 9.25 -3.73 20.63
CA ARG A 127 10.16 -4.54 21.44
C ARG A 127 11.58 -4.45 20.90
N ARG A 128 12.55 -4.40 21.81
CA ARG A 128 13.97 -4.58 21.46
C ARG A 128 14.22 -6.03 21.05
N SER A 129 14.99 -6.21 19.99
CA SER A 129 15.59 -7.48 19.56
C SER A 129 17.03 -7.54 20.10
N LEU A 130 17.60 -8.74 20.09
CA LEU A 130 19.03 -8.93 20.34
C LEU A 130 19.86 -8.64 19.07
N SER A 131 19.22 -8.66 17.90
CA SER A 131 19.85 -8.35 16.61
C SER A 131 19.79 -6.85 16.30
N PRO A 132 20.94 -6.15 16.15
CA PRO A 132 20.98 -4.73 15.80
C PRO A 132 20.28 -4.39 14.49
N MET A 133 20.25 -5.35 13.56
CA MET A 133 19.60 -5.21 12.25
C MET A 133 18.09 -5.16 12.40
N ILE A 134 17.54 -6.05 13.23
CA ILE A 134 16.10 -6.15 13.48
C ILE A 134 15.64 -4.97 14.33
N ASP A 135 16.46 -4.53 15.29
CA ASP A 135 16.22 -3.29 16.02
C ASP A 135 16.15 -2.07 15.10
N ARG A 136 17.04 -1.99 14.10
CA ARG A 136 17.01 -0.92 13.09
C ARG A 136 15.74 -0.99 12.25
N LEU A 137 15.38 -2.17 11.74
CA LEU A 137 14.15 -2.39 10.99
C LEU A 137 12.92 -1.95 11.79
N ARG A 138 12.80 -2.40 13.04
CA ARG A 138 11.70 -2.01 13.95
C ARG A 138 11.66 -0.51 14.18
N LYS A 139 12.81 0.13 14.40
CA LYS A 139 12.91 1.58 14.56
C LYS A 139 12.44 2.31 13.29
N TRP A 140 12.80 1.83 12.11
CA TRP A 140 12.36 2.43 10.85
C TRP A 140 10.86 2.26 10.62
N ILE A 141 10.27 1.13 11.01
CA ILE A 141 8.81 0.95 11.01
C ILE A 141 8.17 1.95 11.97
N GLN A 142 8.71 2.17 13.18
CA GLN A 142 8.18 3.18 14.10
C GLN A 142 8.20 4.58 13.49
N ILE A 143 9.31 4.96 12.84
CA ILE A 143 9.42 6.24 12.14
C ILE A 143 8.37 6.34 11.02
N PHE A 144 8.13 5.25 10.29
CA PHE A 144 7.07 5.19 9.28
C PHE A 144 5.68 5.39 9.92
N LEU A 145 5.37 4.73 11.04
CA LEU A 145 4.10 4.89 11.75
C LEU A 145 3.85 6.31 12.27
N GLU A 146 4.91 7.04 12.63
CA GLU A 146 4.84 8.44 13.06
C GLU A 146 4.75 9.42 11.87
N SER A 147 4.98 8.96 10.65
CA SER A 147 5.02 9.81 9.46
C SER A 147 3.62 10.19 8.94
N LYS A 148 3.56 11.31 8.22
CA LYS A 148 2.33 11.76 7.54
C LYS A 148 1.84 10.72 6.51
N ASP A 149 2.75 10.02 5.86
CA ASP A 149 2.42 9.00 4.87
C ASP A 149 1.61 7.85 5.45
N TYR A 150 1.89 7.47 6.70
CA TYR A 150 1.10 6.45 7.38
C TYR A 150 -0.28 6.99 7.79
N GLN A 151 -0.37 8.24 8.26
CA GLN A 151 -1.65 8.88 8.57
C GLN A 151 -2.56 8.96 7.34
N GLU A 152 -1.99 9.26 6.17
CA GLU A 152 -2.72 9.26 4.90
C GLU A 152 -3.19 7.85 4.50
N LEU A 153 -2.34 6.83 4.68
CA LEU A 153 -2.68 5.43 4.44
C LEU A 153 -3.82 4.98 5.36
N GLU A 154 -3.75 5.30 6.65
CA GLU A 154 -4.78 4.98 7.63
C GLU A 154 -6.10 5.66 7.29
N LEU A 155 -6.09 6.97 6.97
CA LEU A 155 -7.27 7.70 6.54
C LEU A 155 -7.88 7.09 5.27
N TYR A 156 -7.04 6.74 4.30
CA TYR A 156 -7.46 6.09 3.06
C TYR A 156 -8.14 4.75 3.33
N ALA A 157 -7.52 3.90 4.15
CA ALA A 157 -8.08 2.62 4.58
C ALA A 157 -9.42 2.79 5.30
N GLN A 158 -9.50 3.69 6.28
CA GLN A 158 -10.72 3.95 7.05
C GLN A 158 -11.85 4.49 6.19
N THR A 159 -11.56 5.41 5.27
CA THR A 159 -12.55 6.01 4.35
C THR A 159 -13.15 4.98 3.37
N LYS A 160 -12.40 3.92 3.03
CA LYS A 160 -12.90 2.84 2.16
C LYS A 160 -13.65 1.76 2.92
N VAL A 161 -13.33 1.56 4.20
CA VAL A 161 -14.00 0.61 5.09
C VAL A 161 -15.35 1.17 5.57
N GLN A 162 -15.36 2.43 5.97
CA GLN A 162 -16.57 3.17 6.31
C GLN A 162 -17.07 3.86 5.04
N ASP A 163 -17.99 3.22 4.31
CA ASP A 163 -18.80 3.87 3.28
C ASP A 163 -19.80 4.86 3.94
N ARG A 164 -19.30 5.77 4.81
CA ARG A 164 -20.02 6.82 5.53
C ARG A 164 -19.35 8.18 5.32
N SER A 165 -19.68 8.83 4.22
CA SER A 165 -20.30 10.16 4.19
C SER A 165 -20.33 10.66 2.74
N ARG A 166 -21.47 11.23 2.34
CA ARG A 166 -21.68 11.79 1.00
C ARG A 166 -20.72 12.95 0.70
N LEU A 167 -20.28 13.65 1.74
CA LEU A 167 -19.21 14.66 1.73
C LEU A 167 -17.84 14.07 1.36
N SER A 168 -17.45 12.93 1.95
CA SER A 168 -16.18 12.27 1.65
C SER A 168 -16.08 11.89 0.17
N ASN A 169 -17.16 11.39 -0.44
CA ASN A 169 -17.17 11.05 -1.86
C ASN A 169 -17.00 12.27 -2.79
N ARG A 170 -17.54 13.44 -2.41
CA ARG A 170 -17.36 14.69 -3.16
C ARG A 170 -15.94 15.22 -3.02
N CYS A 171 -15.42 15.31 -1.80
CA CYS A 171 -14.04 15.72 -1.52
C CYS A 171 -13.03 14.77 -2.17
N THR A 172 -13.31 13.46 -2.17
CA THR A 172 -12.51 12.44 -2.86
C THR A 172 -12.52 12.66 -4.38
N SER A 173 -13.66 13.02 -4.98
CA SER A 173 -13.69 13.29 -6.43
C SER A 173 -12.86 14.52 -6.82
N ILE A 174 -12.82 15.54 -5.96
CA ILE A 174 -12.03 16.76 -6.15
C ILE A 174 -10.54 16.47 -5.95
N LEU A 175 -10.18 15.75 -4.89
CA LEU A 175 -8.80 15.34 -4.60
C LEU A 175 -8.22 14.40 -5.68
N LEU A 176 -9.00 13.42 -6.14
CA LEU A 176 -8.57 12.57 -7.25
C LEU A 176 -8.40 13.39 -8.54
N SER A 177 -9.17 14.48 -8.68
CA SER A 177 -9.02 15.38 -9.82
C SER A 177 -7.72 16.18 -9.77
N THR A 178 -7.23 16.56 -8.59
CA THR A 178 -5.90 17.18 -8.49
C THR A 178 -4.79 16.16 -8.74
N GLN A 179 -4.94 14.92 -8.24
CA GLN A 179 -3.94 13.86 -8.40
C GLN A 179 -3.74 13.40 -9.86
N TYR A 180 -4.79 13.29 -10.67
CA TYR A 180 -4.60 12.89 -12.08
C TYR A 180 -4.05 14.03 -12.97
N ASN A 181 -4.26 15.28 -12.58
CA ASN A 181 -3.77 16.44 -13.34
C ASN A 181 -2.30 16.77 -13.03
N ASP A 182 -1.77 16.28 -11.91
CA ASP A 182 -0.38 16.50 -11.51
C ASP A 182 0.59 15.68 -12.38
N PRO A 183 1.50 16.33 -13.13
CA PRO A 183 2.48 15.66 -13.97
C PRO A 183 3.60 14.97 -13.17
N ALA A 184 3.77 15.26 -11.88
CA ALA A 184 4.76 14.58 -11.03
C ALA A 184 4.31 13.17 -10.62
N ASN A 185 3.01 12.88 -10.71
CA ASN A 185 2.48 11.56 -10.41
C ASN A 185 2.71 10.58 -11.58
N PRO A 186 3.09 9.31 -11.29
CA PRO A 186 3.18 8.25 -12.30
C PRO A 186 1.91 8.08 -13.13
N ILE A 187 2.05 7.65 -14.38
CA ILE A 187 0.93 7.58 -15.32
C ILE A 187 -0.17 6.62 -14.85
N GLU A 188 0.20 5.54 -14.18
CA GLU A 188 -0.72 4.54 -13.62
C GLU A 188 -1.55 5.14 -12.48
N GLN A 189 -0.92 5.96 -11.63
CA GLN A 189 -1.60 6.67 -10.54
C GLN A 189 -2.58 7.70 -11.09
N ARG A 190 -2.20 8.40 -12.16
CA ARG A 190 -3.05 9.38 -12.83
C ARG A 190 -4.25 8.70 -13.49
N GLU A 191 -4.06 7.59 -14.20
CA GLU A 191 -5.18 6.84 -14.81
C GLU A 191 -6.11 6.23 -13.76
N ALA A 192 -5.58 5.66 -12.68
CA ALA A 192 -6.37 5.12 -11.59
C ALA A 192 -7.21 6.22 -10.91
N ALA A 193 -6.60 7.38 -10.63
CA ALA A 193 -7.30 8.52 -10.05
C ALA A 193 -8.38 9.06 -11.01
N LYS A 194 -8.09 9.14 -12.31
CA LYS A 194 -9.04 9.57 -13.35
C LYS A 194 -10.25 8.63 -13.43
N ASN A 195 -10.02 7.33 -13.55
CA ASN A 195 -11.09 6.33 -13.63
C ASN A 195 -11.96 6.33 -12.37
N ARG A 196 -11.33 6.47 -11.20
CA ARG A 196 -12.06 6.53 -9.94
C ARG A 196 -12.87 7.82 -9.78
N ALA A 197 -12.33 8.96 -10.18
CA ALA A 197 -13.06 10.24 -10.19
C ALA A 197 -14.28 10.16 -11.13
N LEU A 198 -14.12 9.52 -12.29
CA LEU A 198 -15.22 9.30 -13.22
C LEU A 198 -16.32 8.41 -12.63
N GLN A 199 -15.95 7.27 -12.02
CA GLN A 199 -16.90 6.39 -11.35
C GLN A 199 -17.70 7.11 -10.25
N LEU A 200 -17.03 7.92 -9.43
CA LEU A 200 -17.69 8.73 -8.39
C LEU A 200 -18.67 9.73 -8.99
N LYS A 201 -18.29 10.42 -10.07
CA LYS A 201 -19.18 11.34 -10.79
C LYS A 201 -20.41 10.62 -11.38
N CYS A 202 -20.21 9.45 -11.98
CA CYS A 202 -21.30 8.64 -12.53
C CYS A 202 -22.26 8.17 -11.44
N ARG A 203 -21.74 7.67 -10.30
CA ARG A 203 -22.56 7.25 -9.16
C ARG A 203 -23.37 8.42 -8.60
N PHE A 204 -22.76 9.59 -8.45
CA PHE A 204 -23.46 10.79 -7.99
C PHE A 204 -24.60 11.19 -8.94
N LYS A 205 -24.35 11.23 -10.26
CA LYS A 205 -25.40 11.54 -11.25
C LYS A 205 -26.56 10.54 -11.18
N PHE A 206 -26.25 9.26 -11.04
CA PHE A 206 -27.26 8.21 -10.90
C PHE A 206 -28.09 8.38 -9.63
N ASP A 207 -27.44 8.57 -8.48
CA ASP A 207 -28.12 8.78 -7.20
C ASP A 207 -29.01 10.03 -7.23
N LEU A 208 -28.55 11.11 -7.89
CA LEU A 208 -29.33 12.33 -8.09
C LEU A 208 -30.55 12.11 -8.98
N ALA A 209 -30.41 11.40 -10.10
CA ALA A 209 -31.53 11.08 -10.99
C ALA A 209 -32.56 10.19 -10.27
N MET A 210 -32.11 9.16 -9.55
CA MET A 210 -32.96 8.31 -8.73
C MET A 210 -33.70 9.09 -7.64
N TYR A 211 -33.04 10.08 -7.05
CA TYR A 211 -33.66 10.98 -6.08
C TYR A 211 -34.74 11.86 -6.74
N MET A 212 -34.42 12.53 -7.85
CA MET A 212 -35.33 13.44 -8.55
C MET A 212 -36.58 12.73 -9.08
N THR A 213 -36.43 11.55 -9.68
CA THR A 213 -37.57 10.75 -10.19
C THR A 213 -38.56 10.37 -9.07
N ARG A 214 -38.03 10.00 -7.89
CA ARG A 214 -38.85 9.66 -6.73
C ARG A 214 -39.47 10.90 -6.07
N PHE A 215 -38.75 12.01 -6.05
CA PHE A 215 -39.24 13.30 -5.58
C PHE A 215 -40.46 13.78 -6.39
N GLU A 216 -40.52 13.47 -7.67
CA GLU A 216 -41.66 13.79 -8.55
C GLU A 216 -42.88 12.89 -8.32
N SER A 217 -42.68 11.68 -7.80
CA SER A 217 -43.71 10.64 -7.68
C SER A 217 -44.40 10.63 -6.31
N ALA A 218 -44.50 11.78 -5.63
CA ALA A 218 -44.93 11.92 -4.24
C ALA A 218 -46.41 11.55 -3.99
N THR A 219 -46.73 10.25 -4.02
CA THR A 219 -47.96 9.65 -3.46
C THR A 219 -47.72 8.34 -2.72
N THR A 220 -46.47 7.86 -2.55
CA THR A 220 -46.24 6.63 -1.78
C THR A 220 -45.18 6.79 -0.69
N THR A 221 -45.56 6.35 0.49
CA THR A 221 -44.92 6.42 1.80
C THR A 221 -43.50 5.83 1.88
N ASN A 222 -42.72 6.38 2.80
CA ASN A 222 -41.57 5.80 3.52
C ASN A 222 -40.15 5.86 2.90
N SER A 223 -39.46 6.95 3.25
CA SER A 223 -38.30 6.96 4.17
C SER A 223 -36.99 6.22 3.81
N LEU A 224 -36.50 6.20 2.56
CA LEU A 224 -35.15 5.66 2.30
C LEU A 224 -34.28 6.42 1.29
N CYS A 225 -34.82 7.33 0.47
CA CYS A 225 -33.99 8.10 -0.48
C CYS A 225 -33.62 9.46 0.11
N GLN A 226 -32.54 9.51 0.89
CA GLN A 226 -31.99 10.76 1.38
C GLN A 226 -31.44 11.58 0.20
N ASN A 227 -31.66 12.89 0.19
CA ASN A 227 -31.13 13.82 -0.81
C ASN A 227 -29.59 13.68 -0.96
N PRO A 228 -29.07 13.28 -2.13
CA PRO A 228 -27.63 13.06 -2.34
C PRO A 228 -26.81 14.36 -2.35
N THR A 229 -27.48 15.51 -2.35
CA THR A 229 -26.90 16.84 -2.20
C THR A 229 -27.10 17.37 -0.78
N GLU A 230 -26.22 18.27 -0.35
CA GLU A 230 -26.41 19.07 0.87
C GLU A 230 -27.31 20.29 0.64
N VAL A 231 -27.71 20.48 -0.61
CA VAL A 231 -28.58 21.58 -1.03
C VAL A 231 -30.00 21.17 -0.69
N GLY A 232 -30.70 22.00 0.09
CA GLY A 232 -32.08 21.71 0.51
C GLY A 232 -33.01 21.43 -0.68
N ASP A 233 -34.00 20.57 -0.46
CA ASP A 233 -34.92 20.10 -1.51
C ASP A 233 -35.62 21.24 -2.26
N GLU A 234 -35.85 22.37 -1.58
CA GLU A 234 -36.44 23.57 -2.18
C GLU A 234 -35.57 24.19 -3.28
N VAL A 235 -34.26 24.22 -3.06
CA VAL A 235 -33.32 24.76 -4.05
C VAL A 235 -33.22 23.82 -5.25
N LEU A 236 -33.29 22.50 -5.05
CA LEU A 236 -33.35 21.53 -6.15
C LEU A 236 -34.62 21.70 -6.99
N ARG A 237 -35.77 22.01 -6.37
CA ARG A 237 -37.01 22.37 -7.10
C ARG A 237 -36.80 23.60 -7.97
N ILE A 238 -36.22 24.66 -7.42
CA ILE A 238 -35.96 25.90 -8.15
C ILE A 238 -34.99 25.65 -9.32
N ILE A 239 -33.88 24.93 -9.09
CA ILE A 239 -32.93 24.57 -10.15
C ILE A 239 -33.63 23.79 -11.26
N LYS A 240 -34.47 22.81 -10.92
CA LYS A 240 -35.24 22.06 -11.92
C LYS A 240 -36.14 22.97 -12.75
N ILE A 241 -36.88 23.88 -12.12
CA ILE A 241 -37.78 24.83 -12.81
C ILE A 241 -36.98 25.71 -13.78
N ILE A 242 -35.79 26.17 -13.37
CA ILE A 242 -34.93 27.00 -14.22
C ILE A 242 -34.38 26.20 -15.40
N VAL A 243 -33.91 24.98 -15.17
CA VAL A 243 -33.36 24.10 -16.21
C VAL A 243 -34.43 23.66 -17.21
N ALA A 244 -35.66 23.38 -16.76
CA ALA A 244 -36.77 22.99 -17.63
C ALA A 244 -37.37 24.15 -18.44
N LYS A 245 -37.05 25.40 -18.09
CA LYS A 245 -37.46 26.61 -18.83
C LYS A 245 -36.44 27.07 -19.88
N ARG A 246 -35.26 26.44 -19.94
CA ARG A 246 -34.28 26.62 -21.01
C ARG A 246 -34.50 25.56 -22.09
#